data_AF-A0A3D3UM06-F1
#
_entry.id   AF-A0A3D3UM06-F1
#
_cell.length_a   1.000
_cell.length_b   1.000
_cell.length_c   1.000
_cell.angle_alpha   90.00
_cell.angle_beta   90.00
_cell.angle_gamma   90.00
#
_symmetry.space_group_name_H-M   'P 1'
#
loop_
_entity.id
_entity.type
_entity.pdbx_description
1 polymer ?
#
loop_
_entity_poly.entity_id
_entity_poly.type
_entity_poly.pdbx_seq_one_letter_code
_entity_poly.pdbx_strand_id
1 'polypeptide(L)'
;MDTFWLKIVGFAILVVGVIVLIGFLTSGTKEPEKTIYDQWEEDDKKLMAEPQFKEPPAPQPAPAQPSGQTATAQPVEPPMPQFEELELEDEIEAQKLWIWVENQRKMGRLPVMGYGQMVKSCRDIIRRWPESKYAFFAKRALADLPERYREMYKITKEEIDLGNLK
;
A
#
# COMPACT_ATOMS: atom_id res chain seq x y z
N MET A 1 -44.02 -26.76 44.89
CA MET A 1 -42.65 -26.29 44.58
C MET A 1 -42.61 -25.81 43.11
N ASP A 2 -43.66 -25.13 42.64
CA ASP A 2 -43.98 -25.04 41.21
C ASP A 2 -43.96 -23.60 40.68
N THR A 3 -44.35 -22.65 41.54
CA THR A 3 -44.39 -21.23 41.17
C THR A 3 -42.99 -20.60 41.06
N PHE A 4 -42.00 -21.16 41.75
CA PHE A 4 -40.62 -20.63 41.73
C PHE A 4 -39.92 -20.96 40.41
N TRP A 5 -40.04 -22.20 39.93
CA TRP A 5 -39.52 -22.61 38.61
C TRP A 5 -40.26 -21.92 37.45
N LEU A 6 -41.57 -21.75 37.55
CA LEU A 6 -42.36 -21.06 36.52
C LEU A 6 -41.92 -19.59 36.33
N LYS A 7 -41.60 -18.89 37.42
CA LYS A 7 -41.09 -17.51 37.38
C LYS A 7 -39.71 -17.43 36.73
N ILE A 8 -38.82 -18.38 37.00
CA ILE A 8 -37.47 -18.44 36.39
C ILE A 8 -37.58 -18.68 34.88
N VAL A 9 -38.43 -19.61 34.45
CA VAL A 9 -38.64 -19.88 33.01
C VAL A 9 -39.26 -18.67 32.31
N GLY A 10 -40.25 -18.01 32.92
CA GLY A 10 -40.84 -16.79 32.38
C GLY A 10 -39.82 -15.66 32.24
N PHE A 11 -38.93 -15.49 33.22
CA PHE A 11 -37.90 -14.46 33.19
C PHE A 11 -36.83 -14.75 32.12
N ALA A 12 -36.42 -16.01 31.94
CA ALA A 12 -35.46 -16.40 30.91
C ALA A 12 -35.97 -16.11 29.49
N ILE A 13 -37.24 -16.42 29.21
CA ILE A 13 -37.85 -16.15 27.90
C ILE A 13 -37.93 -14.64 27.64
N LEU A 14 -38.26 -13.84 28.66
CA LEU A 14 -38.30 -12.38 28.55
C LEU A 14 -36.91 -11.81 28.22
N VAL A 15 -35.88 -12.24 28.93
CA VAL A 15 -34.50 -11.78 28.70
C VAL A 15 -34.03 -12.11 27.28
N VAL A 16 -34.27 -13.34 26.81
CA VAL A 16 -33.92 -13.74 25.43
C VAL A 16 -34.70 -12.91 24.41
N GLY A 17 -36.00 -12.69 24.65
CA GLY A 17 -36.84 -11.84 23.79
C GLY A 17 -36.29 -10.42 23.68
N VAL A 18 -35.88 -9.81 24.80
CA VAL A 18 -35.29 -8.46 24.83
C VAL A 18 -33.95 -8.41 24.07
N ILE A 19 -33.10 -9.43 24.22
CA ILE A 19 -31.81 -9.49 23.50
C ILE A 19 -32.02 -9.57 21.99
N VAL A 20 -32.96 -10.42 21.53
CA VAL A 20 -33.28 -10.54 20.11
C VAL A 20 -33.88 -9.24 19.56
N LEU A 21 -34.73 -8.57 20.33
CA LEU A 21 -35.35 -7.30 19.93
C LEU A 21 -34.31 -6.18 19.83
N ILE A 22 -33.36 -6.09 20.77
CA ILE A 22 -32.24 -5.13 20.72
C ILE A 22 -31.33 -5.45 19.53
N GLY A 23 -30.98 -6.72 19.31
CA GLY A 23 -30.14 -7.14 18.19
C GLY A 23 -30.77 -6.82 16.83
N PHE A 24 -32.08 -7.01 16.70
CA PHE A 24 -32.81 -6.69 15.47
C PHE A 24 -32.94 -5.17 15.26
N LEU A 25 -33.19 -4.38 16.32
CA LEU A 25 -33.29 -2.92 16.23
C LEU A 25 -31.93 -2.23 15.98
N THR A 26 -30.82 -2.87 16.35
CA THR A 26 -29.46 -2.36 16.13
C THR A 26 -28.81 -2.84 14.82
N SER A 27 -29.43 -3.80 14.11
CA SER A 27 -28.94 -4.29 12.81
C SER A 27 -29.36 -3.39 11.64
N GLY A 28 -29.33 -2.07 11.84
CA GLY A 28 -29.37 -1.10 10.75
C GLY A 28 -28.11 -1.25 9.92
N THR A 29 -28.29 -1.54 8.64
CA THR A 29 -27.31 -1.58 7.54
C THR A 29 -26.14 -0.60 7.74
N LYS A 30 -25.07 -1.07 8.36
CA LYS A 30 -23.75 -0.45 8.23
C LYS A 30 -23.14 -1.08 6.98
N GLU A 31 -23.00 -0.27 5.92
CA GLU A 31 -22.14 -0.62 4.80
C GLU A 31 -20.80 -1.12 5.36
N PRO A 32 -20.21 -2.19 4.81
CA PRO A 32 -18.97 -2.73 5.35
C PRO A 32 -17.92 -1.63 5.36
N GLU A 33 -17.59 -1.18 6.57
CA GLU A 33 -16.52 -0.21 6.81
C GLU A 33 -15.26 -0.80 6.17
N LYS A 34 -14.63 -0.07 5.24
CA LYS A 34 -13.42 -0.52 4.54
C LYS A 34 -12.46 -1.10 5.57
N THR A 35 -12.18 -2.39 5.45
CA THR A 35 -11.38 -3.08 6.45
C THR A 35 -9.93 -2.64 6.30
N ILE A 36 -9.15 -2.80 7.36
CA ILE A 36 -7.71 -2.55 7.31
C ILE A 36 -7.04 -3.36 6.17
N TYR A 37 -7.63 -4.51 5.79
CA TYR A 37 -7.20 -5.32 4.66
C TYR A 37 -7.43 -4.64 3.30
N ASP A 38 -8.59 -4.01 3.08
CA ASP A 38 -8.88 -3.28 1.84
C ASP A 38 -7.87 -2.13 1.64
N GLN A 39 -7.54 -1.42 2.73
CA GLN A 39 -6.55 -0.35 2.69
C GLN A 39 -5.11 -0.87 2.52
N TRP A 40 -4.83 -2.12 2.88
CA TRP A 40 -3.52 -2.75 2.64
C TRP A 40 -3.38 -3.17 1.19
N GLU A 41 -4.42 -3.76 0.59
CA GLU A 41 -4.42 -4.13 -0.83
C GLU A 41 -4.30 -2.91 -1.75
N GLU A 42 -5.04 -1.82 -1.47
CA GLU A 42 -4.95 -0.57 -2.23
C GLU A 42 -3.51 -0.02 -2.22
N ASP A 43 -2.85 -0.10 -1.07
CA ASP A 43 -1.54 0.48 -0.87
C ASP A 43 -0.39 -0.40 -1.39
N ASP A 44 -0.52 -1.73 -1.31
CA ASP A 44 0.37 -2.67 -2.01
C ASP A 44 0.26 -2.47 -3.53
N LYS A 45 -0.97 -2.31 -4.04
CA LYS A 45 -1.19 -2.04 -5.47
C LYS A 45 -0.57 -0.72 -5.89
N LYS A 46 -0.68 0.33 -5.06
CA LYS A 46 -0.01 1.62 -5.29
C LYS A 46 1.51 1.51 -5.22
N LEU A 47 2.02 0.67 -4.33
CA LEU A 47 3.46 0.45 -4.13
C LEU A 47 4.07 -0.53 -5.14
N MET A 48 3.26 -1.28 -5.89
CA MET A 48 3.69 -2.03 -7.06
C MET A 48 3.41 -1.30 -8.37
N ALA A 49 2.44 -0.38 -8.40
CA ALA A 49 2.11 0.38 -9.61
C ALA A 49 3.36 1.05 -10.18
N GLU A 50 3.56 0.94 -11.49
CA GLU A 50 4.68 1.55 -12.19
C GLU A 50 4.64 3.08 -12.04
N PRO A 51 5.79 3.77 -12.04
CA PRO A 51 5.85 5.22 -11.89
C PRO A 51 5.15 5.90 -13.08
N GLN A 52 3.91 6.36 -12.88
CA GLN A 52 3.29 7.29 -13.84
C GLN A 52 3.82 8.70 -13.57
N PHE A 53 4.71 9.15 -14.44
CA PHE A 53 5.11 10.55 -14.53
C PHE A 53 3.88 11.39 -14.86
N LYS A 54 3.36 12.15 -13.89
CA LYS A 54 2.34 13.17 -14.18
C LYS A 54 3.07 14.38 -14.79
N GLU A 55 3.10 14.47 -16.11
CA GLU A 55 3.44 15.71 -16.80
C GLU A 55 2.52 16.85 -16.31
N PRO A 56 3.03 18.08 -16.13
CA PRO A 56 2.20 19.26 -15.91
C PRO A 56 1.25 19.48 -17.11
N PRO A 57 0.04 20.06 -16.91
CA PRO A 57 -0.93 20.18 -17.98
C PRO A 57 -0.38 21.05 -19.12
N ALA A 58 -0.36 20.48 -20.33
CA ALA A 58 0.09 21.15 -21.54
C ALA A 58 -0.70 22.45 -21.80
N PRO A 59 -0.05 23.54 -22.25
CA PRO A 59 -0.73 24.76 -22.65
C PRO A 59 -1.64 24.48 -23.87
N GLN A 60 -2.90 24.89 -23.76
CA GLN A 60 -3.91 24.76 -24.81
C GLN A 60 -3.48 25.53 -26.09
N PRO A 61 -3.44 24.90 -27.28
CA PRO A 61 -3.25 25.62 -28.52
C PRO A 61 -4.59 26.16 -29.07
N ALA A 62 -4.62 27.46 -29.37
CA ALA A 62 -5.63 28.11 -30.21
C ALA A 62 -5.48 27.68 -31.70
N PRO A 63 -6.51 27.80 -32.55
CA PRO A 63 -6.59 27.08 -33.82
C PRO A 63 -6.05 27.89 -35.03
N ALA A 64 -5.22 27.27 -35.88
CA ALA A 64 -5.05 27.64 -37.28
C ALA A 64 -4.46 26.48 -38.12
N GLN A 65 -5.05 26.25 -39.30
CA GLN A 65 -4.82 25.19 -40.29
C GLN A 65 -3.51 25.36 -41.13
N PRO A 66 -3.29 24.66 -42.27
CA PRO A 66 -2.96 23.25 -42.44
C PRO A 66 -1.77 23.05 -43.42
N SER A 67 -0.72 22.29 -43.09
CA SER A 67 0.18 21.78 -44.15
C SER A 67 1.17 20.74 -43.65
N GLY A 68 1.08 19.56 -44.26
CA GLY A 68 2.25 18.78 -44.60
C GLY A 68 2.71 17.76 -43.56
N GLN A 69 2.73 16.50 -44.02
CA GLN A 69 3.47 15.38 -43.45
C GLN A 69 2.87 14.78 -42.19
N THR A 70 2.07 13.72 -42.41
CA THR A 70 1.94 12.59 -41.51
C THR A 70 3.32 12.00 -41.21
N ALA A 71 4.04 12.61 -40.27
CA ALA A 71 4.96 11.87 -39.43
C ALA A 71 4.07 11.17 -38.39
N THR A 72 3.98 9.85 -38.48
CA THR A 72 3.52 9.02 -37.36
C THR A 72 4.32 9.42 -36.13
N ALA A 73 3.70 10.18 -35.23
CA ALA A 73 4.21 10.42 -33.90
C ALA A 73 4.28 9.05 -33.24
N GLN A 74 5.46 8.43 -33.27
CA GLN A 74 5.77 7.35 -32.36
C GLN A 74 5.54 7.92 -30.96
N PRO A 75 4.69 7.29 -30.13
CA PRO A 75 4.66 7.63 -28.72
C PRO A 75 6.09 7.52 -28.23
N VAL A 76 6.68 8.65 -27.83
CA VAL A 76 7.90 8.63 -27.04
C VAL A 76 7.46 7.97 -25.74
N GLU A 77 7.68 6.65 -25.67
CA GLU A 77 7.54 5.91 -24.43
C GLU A 77 8.32 6.69 -23.37
N PRO A 78 7.70 7.01 -22.22
CA PRO A 78 8.45 7.58 -21.12
C PRO A 78 9.66 6.67 -20.88
N PRO A 79 10.86 7.20 -20.58
CA PRO A 79 12.02 6.37 -20.31
C PRO A 79 11.64 5.41 -19.18
N MET A 80 11.36 4.16 -19.54
CA MET A 80 11.16 3.11 -18.57
C MET A 80 12.48 3.04 -17.81
N PRO A 81 12.47 3.08 -16.47
CA PRO A 81 13.70 2.85 -15.71
C PRO A 81 14.32 1.55 -16.19
N GLN A 82 15.54 1.61 -16.73
CA GLN A 82 16.26 0.44 -17.19
C GLN A 82 16.82 -0.26 -15.96
N PHE A 83 16.05 -1.19 -15.39
CA PHE A 83 16.52 -1.98 -14.28
C PHE A 83 17.53 -3.02 -14.77
N GLU A 84 18.62 -3.19 -14.04
CA GLU A 84 19.54 -4.29 -14.28
C GLU A 84 18.81 -5.62 -14.03
N GLU A 85 18.82 -6.50 -15.04
CA GLU A 85 18.34 -7.87 -14.89
C GLU A 85 19.31 -8.62 -13.97
N LEU A 86 18.85 -8.89 -12.75
CA LEU A 86 19.60 -9.66 -11.77
C LEU A 86 19.77 -11.11 -12.23
N GLU A 87 20.86 -11.75 -11.79
CA GLU A 87 20.99 -13.20 -11.89
C GLU A 87 19.82 -13.87 -11.16
N LEU A 88 19.34 -15.02 -11.65
CA LEU A 88 18.15 -15.69 -11.11
C LEU A 88 18.20 -15.89 -9.58
N GLU A 89 19.38 -16.19 -9.05
CA GLU A 89 19.58 -16.40 -7.61
C GLU A 89 19.41 -15.10 -6.82
N ASP A 90 20.02 -14.01 -7.30
CA ASP A 90 19.87 -12.66 -6.76
C ASP A 90 18.44 -12.14 -6.88
N GLU A 91 17.75 -12.43 -7.99
CA GLU A 91 16.36 -12.07 -8.19
C GLU A 91 15.46 -12.75 -7.15
N ILE A 92 15.67 -14.03 -6.89
CA ILE A 92 14.91 -14.79 -5.88
C ILE A 92 15.19 -14.25 -4.48
N GLU A 93 16.44 -13.94 -4.14
CA GLU A 93 16.79 -13.36 -2.84
C GLU A 93 16.17 -11.97 -2.64
N ALA A 94 16.28 -11.10 -3.65
CA ALA A 94 15.71 -9.77 -3.63
C ALA A 94 14.18 -9.82 -3.53
N GLN A 95 13.54 -10.75 -4.24
CA GLN A 95 12.10 -10.99 -4.15
C GLN A 95 11.68 -11.46 -2.75
N LYS A 96 12.42 -12.38 -2.13
CA LYS A 96 12.12 -12.85 -0.77
C LYS A 96 12.23 -11.71 0.25
N LEU A 97 13.29 -10.90 0.13
CA LEU A 97 13.48 -9.71 0.95
C LEU A 97 12.37 -8.67 0.71
N TRP A 98 11.91 -8.54 -0.53
CA TRP A 98 10.81 -7.66 -0.89
C TRP A 98 9.48 -8.11 -0.25
N ILE A 99 9.14 -9.39 -0.35
CA ILE A 99 7.95 -9.97 0.30
C ILE A 99 8.00 -9.74 1.82
N TRP A 100 9.19 -9.87 2.41
CA TRP A 100 9.39 -9.57 3.82
C TRP A 100 9.14 -8.08 4.14
N VAL A 101 9.63 -7.16 3.30
CA VAL A 101 9.38 -5.72 3.43
C VAL A 101 7.88 -5.40 3.40
N GLU A 102 7.12 -5.97 2.46
CA GLU A 102 5.67 -5.78 2.36
C GLU A 102 4.94 -6.22 3.62
N ASN A 103 5.30 -7.40 4.14
CA ASN A 103 4.72 -7.90 5.38
C ASN A 103 5.08 -7.01 6.58
N GLN A 104 6.33 -6.56 6.69
CA GLN A 104 6.75 -5.63 7.74
C GLN A 104 6.07 -4.26 7.63
N ARG A 105 5.77 -3.79 6.41
CA ARG A 105 5.01 -2.57 6.17
C ARG A 105 3.58 -2.68 6.68
N LYS A 106 2.91 -3.81 6.43
CA LYS A 106 1.59 -4.12 6.98
C LYS A 106 1.62 -4.19 8.51
N MET A 107 2.62 -4.89 9.06
CA MET A 107 2.81 -4.99 10.51
C MET A 107 3.11 -3.63 11.15
N GLY A 108 3.92 -2.77 10.53
CA GLY A 108 4.27 -1.45 11.06
C GLY A 108 3.08 -0.46 11.14
N ARG A 109 1.96 -0.77 10.49
CA ARG A 109 0.70 -0.01 10.62
C ARG A 109 -0.08 -0.36 11.89
N LEU A 110 0.21 -1.51 12.49
CA LEU A 110 -0.47 -1.94 13.71
C LEU A 110 0.03 -1.12 14.92
N PRO A 111 -0.83 -0.84 15.91
CA PRO A 111 -0.40 -0.18 17.14
C PRO A 111 0.76 -0.91 17.80
N VAL A 112 1.71 -0.17 18.38
CA VAL A 112 2.92 -0.68 19.06
C VAL A 112 3.99 -1.30 18.14
N MET A 113 3.59 -1.81 16.97
CA MET A 113 4.52 -2.34 15.97
C MET A 113 5.14 -1.19 15.17
N GLY A 114 6.46 -1.20 15.01
CA GLY A 114 7.19 -0.17 14.28
C GLY A 114 7.65 -0.61 12.89
N TYR A 115 8.11 0.33 12.06
CA TYR A 115 8.64 0.05 10.72
C TYR A 115 10.12 -0.33 10.72
N GLY A 116 10.74 -0.58 11.88
CA GLY A 116 12.19 -0.76 11.99
C GLY A 116 12.75 -1.91 11.15
N GLN A 117 12.05 -3.05 11.12
CA GLN A 117 12.43 -4.20 10.28
C GLN A 117 12.27 -3.89 8.80
N MET A 118 11.18 -3.20 8.41
CA MET A 118 10.97 -2.74 7.04
C MET A 118 12.12 -1.85 6.59
N VAL A 119 12.48 -0.82 7.39
CA VAL A 119 13.56 0.11 7.05
C VAL A 119 14.90 -0.61 6.91
N LYS A 120 15.19 -1.56 7.80
CA LYS A 120 16.42 -2.36 7.74
C LYS A 120 16.48 -3.17 6.44
N SER A 121 15.40 -3.90 6.11
CA SER A 121 15.36 -4.72 4.90
C SER A 121 15.39 -3.87 3.62
N CYS A 122 14.75 -2.70 3.59
CA CYS A 122 14.88 -1.76 2.47
C CYS A 122 16.33 -1.33 2.27
N ARG A 123 17.06 -0.99 3.34
CA ARG A 123 18.49 -0.65 3.27
C ARG A 123 19.34 -1.81 2.78
N ASP A 124 19.03 -3.03 3.18
CA ASP A 124 19.75 -4.22 2.72
C ASP A 124 19.55 -4.45 1.21
N ILE A 125 18.32 -4.29 0.70
CA ILE A 125 18.02 -4.37 -0.74
C ILE A 125 18.79 -3.29 -1.52
N ILE A 126 18.73 -2.02 -1.07
CA ILE A 126 19.40 -0.90 -1.74
C ILE A 126 20.92 -1.09 -1.77
N ARG A 127 21.51 -1.70 -0.74
CA ARG A 127 22.96 -1.96 -0.69
C ARG A 127 23.41 -3.12 -1.57
N ARG A 128 22.62 -4.18 -1.63
CA ARG A 128 22.98 -5.41 -2.36
C ARG A 128 22.70 -5.29 -3.85
N TRP A 129 21.56 -4.70 -4.21
CA TRP A 129 21.08 -4.64 -5.59
C TRP A 129 20.63 -3.22 -5.96
N PRO A 130 21.52 -2.20 -5.92
CA PRO A 130 21.18 -0.78 -6.04
C PRO A 130 20.49 -0.39 -7.35
N GLU A 131 20.81 -1.08 -8.45
CA GLU A 131 20.28 -0.83 -9.80
C GLU A 131 19.08 -1.72 -10.15
N SER A 132 18.64 -2.58 -9.22
CA SER A 132 17.52 -3.49 -9.46
C SER A 132 16.15 -2.82 -9.26
N LYS A 133 15.11 -3.43 -9.85
CA LYS A 133 13.70 -3.06 -9.59
C LYS A 133 13.36 -3.05 -8.10
N TYR A 134 13.97 -3.94 -7.31
CA TYR A 134 13.72 -4.04 -5.88
C TYR A 134 14.31 -2.87 -5.10
N ALA A 135 15.45 -2.32 -5.52
CA ALA A 135 15.98 -1.10 -4.91
C ALA A 135 15.07 0.10 -5.14
N PHE A 136 14.48 0.22 -6.34
CA PHE A 136 13.44 1.23 -6.58
C PHE A 136 12.25 1.06 -5.65
N PHE A 137 11.71 -0.16 -5.53
CA PHE A 137 10.58 -0.43 -4.64
C PHE A 137 10.93 -0.17 -3.17
N ALA A 138 12.15 -0.51 -2.75
CA ALA A 138 12.65 -0.23 -1.40
C ALA A 138 12.75 1.27 -1.12
N LYS A 139 13.32 2.06 -2.04
CA LYS A 139 13.38 3.53 -1.93
C LYS A 139 11.98 4.14 -1.87
N ARG A 140 11.05 3.65 -2.70
CA ARG A 140 9.64 4.07 -2.68
C ARG A 140 8.97 3.74 -1.34
N ALA A 141 9.18 2.53 -0.81
CA ALA A 141 8.62 2.13 0.47
C ALA A 141 9.11 3.00 1.64
N LEU A 142 10.38 3.45 1.58
CA LEU A 142 10.93 4.40 2.54
C LEU A 142 10.33 5.81 2.35
N ALA A 143 10.11 6.24 1.10
CA ALA A 143 9.51 7.53 0.78
C ALA A 143 8.06 7.65 1.25
N ASP A 144 7.30 6.56 1.15
CA ASP A 144 5.89 6.48 1.55
C ASP A 144 5.68 6.43 3.08
N LEU A 145 6.75 6.36 3.87
CA LEU A 145 6.61 6.39 5.33
C LEU A 145 6.10 7.77 5.83
N PRO A 146 5.23 7.79 6.84
CA PRO A 146 4.87 9.02 7.52
C PRO A 146 6.11 9.76 8.04
N GLU A 147 6.12 11.11 7.97
CA GLU A 147 7.27 11.95 8.33
C GLU A 147 7.84 11.60 9.71
N ARG A 148 6.96 11.35 10.70
CA ARG A 148 7.35 10.93 12.06
C ARG A 148 8.29 9.72 12.08
N TYR A 149 8.10 8.75 11.18
CA TYR A 149 8.97 7.57 11.10
C TYR A 149 10.21 7.82 10.27
N ARG A 150 10.13 8.70 9.25
CA ARG A 150 11.31 9.15 8.51
C ARG A 150 12.32 9.84 9.42
N GLU A 151 11.85 10.71 10.31
CA GLU A 151 12.67 11.35 11.34
C GLU A 151 13.18 10.32 12.37
N MET A 152 12.31 9.46 12.89
CA MET A 152 12.65 8.45 13.90
C MET A 152 13.75 7.49 13.43
N TYR A 153 13.68 7.03 12.17
CA TYR A 153 14.66 6.10 11.59
C TYR A 153 15.79 6.80 10.82
N LYS A 154 15.81 8.14 10.82
CA LYS A 154 16.81 8.98 10.14
C LYS A 154 16.95 8.59 8.67
N ILE A 155 15.83 8.51 7.98
CA ILE A 155 15.79 8.21 6.54
C ILE A 155 16.32 9.43 5.81
N THR A 156 17.39 9.26 5.03
CA THR A 156 18.01 10.38 4.32
C THR A 156 17.32 10.65 2.98
N LYS A 157 17.57 11.82 2.39
CA LYS A 157 16.96 12.19 1.09
C LYS A 157 17.46 11.28 -0.03
N GLU A 158 18.70 10.82 0.07
CA GLU A 158 19.34 9.92 -0.89
C GLU A 158 18.69 8.52 -0.84
N GLU A 159 18.25 8.07 0.35
CA GLU A 159 17.55 6.79 0.53
C GLU A 159 16.14 6.77 -0.07
N ILE A 160 15.54 7.94 -0.31
CA ILE A 160 14.19 8.08 -0.90
C ILE A 160 14.23 8.71 -2.29
N ASP A 161 15.43 9.00 -2.81
CA ASP A 161 15.59 9.62 -4.12
C ASP A 161 15.37 8.58 -5.23
N LEU A 162 14.21 8.71 -5.88
CA LEU A 162 13.77 7.88 -6.99
C LEU A 162 14.38 8.35 -8.33
N GLY A 163 15.03 9.51 -8.38
CA GLY A 163 15.52 10.15 -9.60
C GLY A 163 16.90 9.69 -10.08
N ASN A 164 17.57 8.80 -9.35
CA ASN A 164 18.90 8.27 -9.68
C ASN A 164 18.88 6.94 -10.45
N LEU A 165 17.72 6.47 -10.91
CA LEU A 165 17.66 5.31 -11.81
C LEU A 165 17.97 5.80 -13.22
N LYS A 166 19.16 5.44 -13.71
CA LYS A 166 19.58 5.74 -15.09
C LYS A 166 19.00 4.74 -16.08
#